data_AF-A0A0D6PMG1-F1
#
_entry.id   AF-A0A0D6PMG1-F1
#
_cell.length_a   1.000
_cell.length_b   1.000
_cell.length_c   1.000
_cell.angle_alpha   90.00
_cell.angle_beta   90.00
_cell.angle_gamma   90.00
#
_symmetry.space_group_name_H-M   'P 1'
#
loop_
_entity.id
_entity.type
_entity.pdbx_description
1 polymer ?
#
loop_
_entity_poly.entity_id
_entity_poly.type
_entity_poly.pdbx_seq_one_letter_code
_entity_poly.pdbx_strand_id
1 'polypeptide(L)'
;MFDWLVTGQVVPVSPAASVRAPRHIVKSGKKLVLELDEARMLFDSIEVSTPAGLHDRALVGLMVRSFARIGAALAITVEDVFVQRRRLWGRLWKKGGKQHEMPCHHNLETYLHAYIDGAGLASDSKSALLAGALANSRAPCPRLMLTP
;
A
#
# COMPACT_ATOMS: atom_id res chain seq x y z
N MET A 1 -19.48 -15.31 12.56
CA MET A 1 -19.92 -16.06 11.36
C MET A 1 -20.93 -17.13 11.77
N PHE A 2 -20.59 -18.11 12.62
CA PHE A 2 -21.57 -19.08 13.14
C PHE A 2 -22.68 -18.47 14.02
N ASP A 3 -22.40 -17.33 14.67
CA ASP A 3 -23.44 -16.62 15.44
C ASP A 3 -24.62 -16.18 14.57
N TRP A 4 -24.40 -15.90 13.28
CA TRP A 4 -25.49 -15.55 12.36
C TRP A 4 -26.38 -16.76 12.04
N LEU A 5 -25.79 -17.96 11.95
CA LEU A 5 -26.55 -19.21 11.75
C LEU A 5 -27.35 -19.60 13.00
N VAL A 6 -26.88 -19.21 14.19
CA VAL A 6 -27.62 -19.39 15.45
C VAL A 6 -28.77 -18.37 15.54
N THR A 7 -28.52 -17.09 15.26
CA THR A 7 -29.57 -16.06 15.24
C THR A 7 -30.62 -16.33 14.16
N GLY A 8 -30.22 -16.91 13.02
CA GLY A 8 -31.13 -17.37 11.96
C GLY A 8 -31.79 -18.72 12.23
N GLN A 9 -31.62 -19.32 13.42
CA GLN A 9 -32.17 -20.62 13.83
C GLN A 9 -31.80 -21.82 12.94
N VAL A 10 -30.77 -21.69 12.10
CA VAL A 10 -30.29 -22.77 11.22
C VAL A 10 -29.53 -23.84 12.02
N VAL A 11 -28.85 -23.43 13.09
CA VAL A 11 -28.12 -24.34 14.00
C VAL A 11 -28.45 -23.97 15.45
N PRO A 12 -28.78 -24.94 16.32
CA PRO A 12 -29.25 -24.65 17.70
C PRO A 12 -28.15 -24.10 18.62
N VAL A 13 -26.87 -24.37 18.35
CA VAL A 13 -25.75 -23.84 19.13
C VAL A 13 -24.51 -23.66 18.25
N SER A 14 -23.74 -22.59 18.49
CA SER A 14 -22.52 -22.32 17.73
C SER A 14 -21.42 -23.32 18.15
N PRO A 15 -20.96 -24.22 17.26
CA PRO A 15 -19.91 -25.19 17.60
C PRO A 15 -18.57 -24.51 17.92
N ALA A 16 -18.38 -23.26 17.50
CA ALA A 16 -17.20 -22.45 17.82
C ALA A 16 -17.29 -21.79 19.22
N ALA A 17 -18.40 -21.92 19.94
CA ALA A 17 -18.58 -21.34 21.28
C ALA A 17 -17.53 -21.84 22.28
N SER A 18 -17.11 -23.11 22.15
CA SER A 18 -16.11 -23.73 23.02
C SER A 18 -14.66 -23.39 22.65
N VAL A 19 -14.41 -22.78 21.47
CA VAL A 19 -13.05 -22.56 20.92
C VAL A 19 -12.53 -21.16 21.24
N ARG A 20 -13.00 -20.55 22.32
CA ARG A 20 -12.49 -19.26 22.78
C ARG A 20 -11.16 -19.49 23.51
N ALA A 21 -10.08 -19.64 22.73
CA ALA A 21 -8.73 -19.69 23.27
C ALA A 21 -8.46 -18.46 24.16
N PRO A 22 -7.72 -18.59 25.28
CA PRO A 22 -7.29 -17.46 26.08
C PRO A 22 -6.73 -16.38 25.17
N ARG A 23 -7.26 -15.17 25.29
CA ARG A 23 -6.87 -14.06 24.43
C ARG A 23 -5.43 -13.69 24.78
N HIS A 24 -4.46 -14.34 24.14
CA HIS A 24 -3.05 -14.02 24.27
C HIS A 24 -2.79 -12.72 23.51
N ILE A 25 -3.16 -11.62 24.16
CA ILE A 25 -2.84 -10.27 23.72
C ILE A 25 -1.40 -10.06 24.16
N VAL A 26 -0.46 -10.31 23.24
CA VAL A 26 0.90 -9.80 23.41
C VAL A 26 0.78 -8.28 23.42
N LYS A 27 0.82 -7.66 24.61
CA LYS A 27 0.67 -6.21 24.78
C LYS A 27 1.76 -5.39 24.08
N SER A 28 2.84 -6.04 23.68
CA SER A 28 3.90 -5.44 22.89
C SER A 28 4.58 -6.52 22.06
N GLY A 29 4.31 -6.55 20.75
CA GLY A 29 5.33 -7.04 19.85
C GLY A 29 6.47 -6.03 19.92
N LYS A 30 7.72 -6.47 20.10
CA LYS A 30 8.91 -5.66 19.79
C LYS A 30 8.92 -5.38 18.28
N LYS A 31 7.96 -4.60 17.79
CA LYS A 31 8.09 -3.95 16.49
C LYS A 31 9.10 -2.86 16.74
N LEU A 32 10.33 -3.10 16.30
CA LEU A 32 11.34 -2.08 16.19
C LEU A 32 10.68 -0.93 15.42
N VAL A 33 10.47 0.19 16.09
CA VAL A 33 10.10 1.43 15.39
C VAL A 33 11.36 1.80 14.63
N LEU A 34 11.31 1.78 13.30
CA LEU A 34 12.42 2.24 12.48
C LEU A 34 12.69 3.69 12.84
N GLU A 35 13.84 3.92 13.50
CA GLU A 35 14.28 5.27 13.79
C GLU A 35 14.64 5.98 12.48
N LEU A 36 14.62 7.31 12.49
CA LEU A 36 14.78 8.11 11.28
C LEU A 36 16.10 7.81 10.55
N ASP A 37 17.17 7.54 11.30
CA ASP A 37 18.50 7.24 10.77
C ASP A 37 18.60 5.80 10.24
N GLU A 38 17.95 4.84 10.87
CA GLU A 38 17.85 3.46 10.34
C GLU A 38 17.10 3.44 9.01
N ALA A 39 16.04 4.23 8.89
CA ALA A 39 15.30 4.37 7.64
C ALA A 39 16.17 5.00 6.54
N ARG A 40 17.00 5.99 6.87
CA ARG A 40 17.95 6.59 5.92
C ARG A 40 18.98 5.57 5.44
N MET A 41 19.62 4.86 6.38
CA MET A 41 20.57 3.79 6.05
C MET A 41 19.94 2.72 5.15
N LEU A 42 18.69 2.35 5.41
CA LEU A 42 17.94 1.44 4.55
C LEU A 42 17.81 2.00 3.13
N PHE A 43 17.38 3.26 2.97
CA PHE A 43 17.24 3.87 1.64
C PHE A 43 18.57 4.04 0.90
N ASP A 44 19.66 4.31 1.62
CA ASP A 44 20.99 4.49 1.02
C ASP A 44 21.62 3.16 0.62
N SER A 45 21.20 2.05 1.24
CA SER A 45 21.64 0.69 0.86
C SER A 45 21.03 0.18 -0.44
N ILE A 46 19.95 0.81 -0.95
CA ILE A 46 19.27 0.37 -2.16
C ILE A 46 20.00 0.89 -3.40
N GLU A 47 20.43 -0.04 -4.27
CA GLU A 47 21.10 0.27 -5.53
C GLU A 47 20.12 0.89 -6.56
N VAL A 48 20.23 2.20 -6.80
CA VAL A 48 19.34 2.95 -7.71
C VAL A 48 19.76 2.94 -9.19
N SER A 49 20.85 2.25 -9.54
CA SER A 49 21.31 2.11 -10.93
C SER A 49 20.39 1.20 -11.76
N THR A 50 19.62 0.33 -11.09
CA THR A 50 18.73 -0.62 -11.72
C THR A 50 17.27 -0.16 -11.63
N PRO A 51 16.43 -0.48 -12.64
CA PRO A 51 15.00 -0.15 -12.59
C PRO A 51 14.29 -0.83 -11.41
N ALA A 52 14.76 -2.03 -11.00
CA ALA A 52 14.25 -2.73 -9.83
C ALA A 52 14.58 -1.99 -8.52
N GLY A 53 15.79 -1.47 -8.37
CA GLY A 53 16.15 -0.71 -7.18
C GLY A 53 15.47 0.66 -7.10
N LEU A 54 15.22 1.33 -8.24
CA LEU A 54 14.37 2.53 -8.29
C LEU A 54 12.94 2.21 -7.84
N HIS A 55 12.38 1.09 -8.31
CA HIS A 55 11.05 0.61 -7.90
C HIS A 55 11.00 0.36 -6.38
N ASP A 56 11.95 -0.39 -5.84
CA ASP A 56 11.95 -0.77 -4.43
C ASP A 56 12.18 0.45 -3.53
N ARG A 57 13.04 1.38 -3.93
CA ARG A 57 13.25 2.65 -3.21
C ARG A 57 12.00 3.52 -3.20
N ALA A 58 11.29 3.62 -4.32
CA ALA A 58 10.04 4.36 -4.41
C ALA A 58 8.92 3.70 -3.58
N LEU A 59 8.79 2.37 -3.66
CA LEU A 59 7.78 1.60 -2.92
C LEU A 59 7.98 1.67 -1.40
N VAL A 60 9.19 1.37 -0.92
CA VAL A 60 9.52 1.45 0.51
C VAL A 60 9.42 2.90 0.98
N GLY A 61 9.86 3.86 0.16
CA GLY A 61 9.76 5.30 0.44
C GLY A 61 8.32 5.73 0.68
N LEU A 62 7.42 5.31 -0.20
CA LEU A 62 5.98 5.57 -0.08
C LEU A 62 5.41 4.93 1.20
N MET A 63 5.74 3.67 1.49
CA MET A 63 5.22 3.00 2.69
C MET A 63 5.70 3.66 3.99
N VAL A 64 7.00 3.98 4.09
CA VAL A 64 7.59 4.54 5.31
C VAL A 64 7.17 5.98 5.54
N ARG A 65 7.16 6.81 4.49
CA ARG A 65 6.91 8.26 4.65
C ARG A 65 5.45 8.66 4.65
N SER A 66 4.60 7.78 4.13
CA SER A 66 3.20 8.09 3.86
C SER A 66 2.24 7.13 4.57
N PHE A 67 2.79 6.20 5.36
CA PHE A 67 2.09 5.15 6.10
C PHE A 67 1.14 4.32 5.21
N ALA A 68 1.48 4.23 3.92
CA ALA A 68 0.75 3.41 2.96
C ALA A 68 0.89 1.93 3.31
N ARG A 69 -0.22 1.19 3.26
CA ARG A 69 -0.16 -0.28 3.27
C ARG A 69 0.32 -0.77 1.90
N ILE A 70 1.02 -1.90 1.87
CA ILE A 70 1.51 -2.51 0.62
C ILE A 70 0.41 -2.63 -0.45
N GLY A 71 -0.79 -3.10 -0.09
CA GLY A 71 -1.90 -3.21 -1.04
C GLY A 71 -2.44 -1.87 -1.55
N ALA A 72 -2.29 -0.79 -0.78
CA ALA A 72 -2.63 0.56 -1.25
C ALA A 72 -1.53 1.13 -2.14
N ALA A 73 -0.27 0.91 -1.77
CA ALA A 73 0.91 1.35 -2.52
C ALA A 73 0.98 0.70 -3.92
N LEU A 74 0.62 -0.58 -4.05
CA LEU A 74 0.56 -1.27 -5.34
C LEU A 74 -0.64 -0.89 -6.20
N ALA A 75 -1.68 -0.28 -5.60
CA ALA A 75 -2.92 0.07 -6.29
C ALA A 75 -2.98 1.53 -6.75
N ILE A 76 -1.97 2.34 -6.45
CA ILE A 76 -1.92 3.73 -6.93
C ILE A 76 -1.59 3.75 -8.42
N THR A 77 -2.21 4.68 -9.14
CA THR A 77 -1.85 5.00 -10.52
C THR A 77 -0.94 6.22 -10.59
N VAL A 78 -0.38 6.49 -11.77
CA VAL A 78 0.38 7.73 -12.01
C VAL A 78 -0.51 8.97 -11.79
N GLU A 79 -1.80 8.90 -12.14
CA GLU A 79 -2.79 9.97 -11.89
C GLU A 79 -3.06 10.25 -10.40
N ASP A 80 -2.91 9.25 -9.53
CA ASP A 80 -3.10 9.42 -8.09
C ASP A 80 -1.96 10.24 -7.44
N VAL A 81 -0.88 10.50 -8.18
CA VAL A 81 0.22 11.38 -7.79
C VAL A 81 0.14 12.68 -8.59
N PHE A 82 -0.26 13.77 -7.95
CA PHE A 82 -0.51 15.04 -8.62
C PHE A 82 0.12 16.22 -7.87
N VAL A 83 0.49 17.27 -8.59
CA VAL A 83 1.02 18.49 -7.98
C VAL A 83 -0.13 19.44 -7.68
N GLN A 84 -0.28 19.81 -6.41
CA GLN A 84 -1.26 20.79 -5.96
C GLN A 84 -0.56 21.90 -5.18
N ARG A 85 -0.79 23.17 -5.58
CA ARG A 85 -0.20 24.37 -4.94
C ARG A 85 1.33 24.26 -4.75
N ARG A 86 2.04 23.79 -5.78
CA ARG A 86 3.52 23.62 -5.82
C ARG A 86 4.09 22.53 -4.89
N ARG A 87 3.25 21.64 -4.35
CA ARG A 87 3.69 20.44 -3.63
C ARG A 87 3.13 19.20 -4.32
N LEU A 88 3.88 18.10 -4.29
CA LEU A 88 3.37 16.80 -4.72
C LEU A 88 2.37 16.27 -3.68
N TRP A 89 1.25 15.75 -4.14
CA TRP A 89 0.20 15.10 -3.34
C TRP A 89 0.00 13.69 -3.84
N GLY A 90 -0.23 12.78 -2.89
CA GLY A 90 -0.56 11.39 -3.19
C GLY A 90 -1.97 11.06 -2.70
N ARG A 91 -2.78 10.46 -3.57
CA ARG A 91 -4.10 9.92 -3.24
C ARG A 91 -3.99 8.43 -2.97
N LEU A 92 -4.13 8.04 -1.70
CA LEU A 92 -4.09 6.63 -1.29
C LEU A 92 -5.47 6.07 -1.02
N TRP A 93 -5.67 4.81 -1.39
CA TRP A 93 -6.88 4.06 -1.06
C TRP A 93 -6.74 3.38 0.30
N LYS A 94 -7.63 3.70 1.24
CA LYS A 94 -7.74 3.01 2.54
C LYS A 94 -8.79 1.91 2.49
N LYS A 95 -8.58 0.87 3.31
CA LYS A 95 -9.55 -0.21 3.53
C LYS A 95 -10.91 0.38 3.90
N GLY A 96 -11.97 -0.04 3.19
CA GLY A 96 -13.31 0.52 3.30
C GLY A 96 -13.64 1.57 2.22
N GLY A 97 -12.83 1.68 1.17
CA GLY A 97 -13.12 2.54 0.00
C GLY A 97 -12.86 4.03 0.23
N LYS A 98 -12.32 4.42 1.40
CA LYS A 98 -12.01 5.82 1.69
C LYS A 98 -10.71 6.23 1.01
N GLN A 99 -10.72 7.37 0.33
CA GLN A 99 -9.51 7.98 -0.20
C GLN A 99 -8.87 8.88 0.87
N HIS A 100 -7.55 8.90 0.90
CA HIS A 100 -6.77 9.79 1.74
C HIS A 100 -5.77 10.55 0.89
N GLU A 101 -5.95 11.86 0.84
CA GLU A 101 -5.02 12.77 0.18
C GLU A 101 -4.08 13.34 1.23
N MET A 102 -2.79 13.34 0.91
CA MET A 102 -1.78 13.93 1.78
C MET A 102 -0.65 14.55 0.96
N PRO A 103 -0.03 15.62 1.48
CA PRO A 103 1.16 16.17 0.86
C PRO A 103 2.31 15.16 0.97
N CYS A 104 3.00 14.93 -0.14
CA CYS A 104 4.22 14.15 -0.19
C CYS A 104 5.38 14.93 0.43
N HIS A 105 6.25 14.19 1.13
CA HIS A 105 7.49 14.74 1.66
C HIS A 105 8.52 14.90 0.54
N HIS A 106 9.45 15.87 0.64
CA HIS A 106 10.37 16.21 -0.44
C HIS A 106 11.22 15.03 -0.97
N ASN A 107 11.85 14.19 -0.14
CA ASN A 107 12.58 13.03 -0.70
C ASN A 107 11.64 11.96 -1.27
N LEU A 108 10.37 11.90 -0.86
CA LEU A 108 9.41 10.98 -1.49
C LEU A 108 9.11 11.45 -2.92
N GLU A 109 8.96 12.76 -3.11
CA GLU A 109 8.86 13.38 -4.43
C GLU A 109 10.10 13.06 -5.27
N THR A 110 11.32 13.20 -4.73
CA THR A 110 12.55 12.81 -5.44
C THR A 110 12.56 11.34 -5.86
N TYR A 111 12.16 10.41 -4.98
CA TYR A 111 12.16 8.98 -5.29
C TYR A 111 11.11 8.61 -6.34
N LEU A 112 9.91 9.21 -6.27
CA LEU A 112 8.86 9.00 -7.25
C LEU A 112 9.24 9.56 -8.62
N HIS A 113 9.81 10.76 -8.67
CA HIS A 113 10.30 11.34 -9.93
C HIS A 113 11.39 10.47 -10.56
N ALA A 114 12.41 10.08 -9.79
CA ALA A 114 13.50 9.24 -10.29
C ALA A 114 13.00 7.91 -10.86
N TYR A 115 11.99 7.29 -10.24
CA TYR A 115 11.39 6.06 -10.75
C TYR A 115 10.50 6.29 -11.98
N ILE A 116 9.67 7.34 -12.01
CA ILE A 116 8.81 7.65 -13.17
C ILE A 116 9.68 7.94 -14.41
N ASP A 117 10.76 8.72 -14.23
CA ASP A 117 11.72 9.04 -15.29
C ASP A 117 12.51 7.79 -15.72
N GLY A 118 12.97 6.98 -14.75
CA GLY A 118 13.73 5.76 -15.02
C GLY A 118 12.92 4.60 -15.63
N ALA A 119 11.62 4.54 -15.35
CA ALA A 119 10.71 3.51 -15.86
C ALA A 119 9.94 3.96 -17.12
N GLY A 120 10.03 5.22 -17.53
CA GLY A 120 9.33 5.76 -18.70
C GLY A 120 7.80 5.76 -18.57
N LEU A 121 7.28 5.78 -17.33
CA LEU A 121 5.84 5.66 -17.03
C LEU A 121 5.07 6.97 -17.22
N ALA A 122 5.75 8.07 -17.53
CA ALA A 122 5.14 9.39 -17.72
C ALA A 122 4.06 9.42 -18.83
N SER A 123 4.13 8.48 -19.78
CA SER A 123 3.21 8.41 -20.92
C SER A 123 1.90 7.66 -20.64
N ASP A 124 1.84 6.84 -19.58
CA ASP A 124 0.67 6.01 -19.26
C ASP A 124 0.10 6.34 -17.88
N SER A 125 -0.74 7.37 -17.86
CA SER A 125 -1.35 7.94 -16.65
C SER A 125 -2.22 6.95 -15.87
N LYS A 126 -2.82 5.97 -16.56
CA LYS A 126 -3.72 4.97 -15.95
C LYS A 126 -3.00 3.71 -15.49
N SER A 127 -1.74 3.54 -15.87
CA SER A 127 -0.92 2.44 -15.40
C SER A 127 -0.72 2.51 -13.88
N ALA A 128 -0.60 1.35 -13.25
CA ALA A 128 -0.20 1.25 -11.86
C ALA A 128 1.23 1.79 -11.73
N LEU A 129 1.45 2.76 -10.83
CA LEU A 129 2.75 3.39 -10.65
C LEU A 129 3.78 2.35 -10.20
N LEU A 130 3.45 1.56 -9.19
CA LEU A 130 4.32 0.55 -8.59
C LEU A 130 3.83 -0.86 -8.94
N ALA A 131 3.89 -1.20 -10.23
CA ALA A 131 3.58 -2.53 -10.71
C ALA A 131 4.72 -3.51 -10.34
N GLY A 132 4.38 -4.64 -9.72
CA GLY A 132 5.36 -5.72 -9.56
C GLY A 132 5.84 -6.23 -10.93
N ALA A 133 7.09 -6.69 -11.03
CA ALA A 133 7.68 -7.18 -12.28
C ALA A 133 6.82 -8.25 -13.02
N LEU A 134 5.93 -8.95 -12.31
CA LEU A 134 4.96 -9.92 -12.87
C LEU A 134 3.65 -9.29 -13.39
N ALA A 135 3.34 -8.04 -13.04
CA ALA A 135 2.13 -7.35 -13.43
C ALA A 135 2.24 -6.71 -14.83
N ASN A 136 3.45 -6.55 -15.36
CA ASN A 136 3.67 -6.06 -16.72
C ASN A 136 3.13 -7.02 -17.81
N SER A 137 2.72 -8.24 -17.42
CA SER A 137 2.10 -9.25 -18.29
C SER A 137 0.63 -9.56 -17.96
N ARG A 138 0.04 -8.90 -16.95
CA ARG A 138 -1.37 -9.07 -16.62
C ARG A 138 -2.06 -7.72 -16.58
N ALA A 139 -2.84 -7.48 -17.62
CA ALA A 139 -3.85 -6.45 -17.70
C ALA A 139 -4.57 -6.27 -16.34
N PRO A 140 -4.90 -5.03 -15.95
CA PRO A 140 -5.59 -4.77 -14.69
C PRO A 140 -6.86 -5.61 -14.62
N CYS A 141 -6.90 -6.55 -13.67
CA CYS A 141 -8.12 -7.30 -13.37
C CYS A 141 -9.22 -6.27 -13.09
N PRO A 142 -10.35 -6.33 -13.80
CA PRO A 142 -11.40 -5.34 -13.66
C PRO A 142 -11.89 -5.39 -12.22
N ARG A 143 -11.71 -4.25 -11.54
CA ARG A 143 -12.37 -3.86 -10.31
C ARG A 143 -13.82 -4.28 -10.43
N LEU A 144 -14.21 -5.33 -9.71
CA LEU A 144 -15.59 -5.82 -9.61
C LEU A 144 -16.50 -4.62 -9.33
N MET A 145 -17.17 -4.16 -10.38
CA MET A 145 -18.33 -3.29 -10.30
C MET A 145 -19.44 -4.16 -9.70
N LEU A 146 -19.51 -4.17 -8.37
CA LEU A 146 -20.75 -4.49 -7.68
C LEU A 146 -21.65 -3.26 -7.79
N THR A 147 -22.48 -3.26 -8.83
CA THR A 147 -23.75 -2.54 -8.85
C THR A 147 -24.87 -3.53 -8.53
N PRO A 148 -26.00 -3.06 -7.97
CA PRO A 148 -26.76 -3.72 -6.89
C PRO A 148 -27.51 -4.99 -7.28
#